data_AF-A0AA38YBQ8-F1
#
_entry.id   AF-A0AA38YBQ8-F1
#
_cell.length_a   1.000
_cell.length_b   1.000
_cell.length_c   1.000
_cell.angle_alpha   90.00
_cell.angle_beta   90.00
_cell.angle_gamma   90.00
#
_symmetry.space_group_name_H-M   'P 1'
#
loop_
_entity.id
_entity.type
_entity.pdbx_description
1 polymer ?
#
loop_
_entity_poly.entity_id
_entity_poly.type
_entity_poly.pdbx_seq_one_letter_code
_entity_poly.pdbx_strand_id
1 'polypeptide(L)'
;MAKNKTHRFIATDILPPGRAELMKANGIEFASLESAAEALMRIVLSRDVSGRAFAIVPKTDAPSGYIDLDVDDFRDCDLMKRYNELVRNRLG
;
A
#
# COMPACT_ATOMS: atom_id res chain seq x y z
N MET A 1 19.40 18.72 1.98
CA MET A 1 17.95 18.88 2.19
C MET A 1 17.43 17.60 2.83
N ALA A 2 16.98 17.64 4.07
CA ALA A 2 16.42 16.47 4.76
C ALA A 2 15.09 16.11 4.08
N LYS A 3 14.95 14.87 3.62
CA LYS A 3 13.67 14.34 3.12
C LYS A 3 12.68 14.38 4.28
N ASN A 4 11.58 15.12 4.15
CA ASN A 4 10.47 15.06 5.11
C ASN A 4 10.05 13.59 5.22
N LYS A 5 10.15 13.07 6.44
CA LYS A 5 9.88 11.67 6.74
C LYS A 5 8.36 11.51 6.79
N THR A 6 7.72 11.25 5.65
CA THR A 6 6.26 11.08 5.63
C THR A 6 5.89 9.70 6.13
N HIS A 7 5.16 9.71 7.24
CA HIS A 7 4.80 8.57 8.04
C HIS A 7 3.43 8.07 7.56
N ARG A 8 3.41 6.96 6.82
CA ARG A 8 2.20 6.40 6.20
C ARG A 8 1.45 5.52 7.20
N PHE A 9 0.25 5.91 7.60
CA PHE A 9 -0.57 5.14 8.54
C PHE A 9 -2.05 5.15 8.13
N ILE A 10 -2.72 4.02 8.37
CA ILE A 10 -4.18 3.88 8.29
C ILE A 10 -4.69 3.84 9.73
N ALA A 11 -5.71 4.64 10.03
CA ALA A 11 -6.32 4.64 11.36
C ALA A 11 -7.22 3.41 11.48
N THR A 12 -6.81 2.46 12.30
CA THR A 12 -7.49 1.18 12.49
C THR A 12 -7.68 0.91 13.98
N ASP A 13 -8.75 0.19 14.34
CA ASP A 13 -9.08 -0.15 15.74
C ASP A 13 -8.06 -1.08 16.42
N ILE A 14 -7.10 -1.64 15.68
CA ILE A 14 -5.95 -2.36 16.26
C ILE A 14 -4.98 -1.42 16.99
N LEU A 15 -5.10 -0.10 16.79
CA LEU A 15 -4.29 0.87 17.51
C LEU A 15 -4.78 0.98 18.97
N PRO A 16 -3.86 1.02 19.95
CA PRO A 16 -4.24 1.27 21.33
C PRO A 16 -5.00 2.60 21.48
N PRO A 17 -5.92 2.72 22.47
CA PRO A 17 -6.62 3.97 22.75
C PRO A 17 -5.64 5.15 22.91
N GLY A 18 -5.96 6.31 22.34
CA GLY A 18 -5.11 7.51 22.41
C GLY A 18 -3.91 7.53 21.44
N ARG A 19 -3.61 6.41 20.78
CA ARG A 19 -2.44 6.32 19.88
C ARG A 19 -2.64 7.13 18.61
N ALA A 20 -3.84 7.11 18.03
CA ALA A 20 -4.16 7.86 16.81
C ALA A 20 -4.08 9.38 17.06
N GLU A 21 -4.57 9.85 18.22
CA GLU A 21 -4.51 11.24 18.64
C GLU A 21 -3.06 11.70 18.84
N LEU A 22 -2.23 10.88 19.51
CA LEU A 22 -0.81 11.16 19.67
C LEU A 22 -0.09 11.25 18.32
N MET A 23 -0.41 10.35 17.39
CA MET A 23 0.16 10.36 16.04
C MET A 23 -0.21 11.64 15.29
N LYS A 24 -1.49 12.05 15.31
CA LYS A 24 -1.95 13.32 14.74
C LYS A 24 -1.25 14.53 15.38
N ALA A 25 -1.11 14.54 16.70
CA ALA A 25 -0.43 15.60 17.43
C ALA A 25 1.06 15.73 17.06
N ASN A 26 1.68 14.65 16.55
CA ASN A 26 3.05 14.64 16.03
C ASN A 26 3.13 14.84 14.51
N GLY A 27 2.06 15.30 13.87
CA GLY A 27 2.04 15.62 12.44
C GLY A 27 1.93 14.41 11.52
N ILE A 28 1.52 13.25 12.06
CA ILE A 28 1.18 12.09 11.21
C ILE A 28 -0.22 12.29 10.64
N GLU A 29 -0.29 12.34 9.33
CA GLU A 29 -1.53 12.33 8.59
C GLU A 29 -1.94 10.88 8.29
N PHE A 30 -3.24 10.61 8.37
CA PHE A 30 -3.79 9.29 8.11
C PHE A 30 -4.38 9.25 6.71
N ALA A 31 -4.25 8.10 6.05
CA ALA A 31 -4.94 7.88 4.79
C ALA A 31 -6.45 7.75 5.03
N SER A 32 -7.24 8.16 4.02
CA SER A 32 -8.70 8.13 4.10
C SER A 32 -9.27 6.80 3.60
N LEU A 33 -10.49 6.47 4.00
CA LEU A 33 -11.20 5.27 3.52
C LEU A 33 -11.45 5.37 2.00
N GLU A 34 -11.77 6.56 1.51
CA GLU A 34 -12.00 6.84 0.09
C GLU A 34 -10.75 6.53 -0.73
N SER A 35 -9.57 6.83 -0.19
CA SER A 35 -8.28 6.53 -0.83
C SER A 35 -8.07 5.02 -0.99
N ALA A 36 -8.48 4.23 -0.01
CA ALA A 36 -8.46 2.76 -0.11
C ALA A 36 -9.47 2.24 -1.15
N ALA A 37 -10.67 2.84 -1.22
CA ALA A 37 -11.67 2.50 -2.22
C ALA A 37 -11.19 2.85 -3.64
N GLU A 38 -10.58 4.02 -3.84
CA GLU A 38 -9.99 4.43 -5.13
C GLU A 38 -8.90 3.44 -5.58
N ALA A 39 -8.03 3.01 -4.66
CA ALA A 39 -7.01 1.99 -4.94
C ALA A 39 -7.62 0.64 -5.33
N LEU A 40 -8.66 0.19 -4.62
CA LEU A 40 -9.38 -1.04 -4.96
C LEU A 40 -10.00 -0.94 -6.36
N MET A 41 -10.61 0.20 -6.70
CA MET A 41 -11.19 0.41 -8.04
C MET A 41 -10.12 0.34 -9.12
N ARG A 42 -8.92 0.89 -8.88
CA ARG A 42 -7.78 0.75 -9.81
C ARG A 42 -7.40 -0.71 -10.03
N ILE A 43 -7.35 -1.51 -8.97
CA ILE A 43 -7.02 -2.95 -9.05
C ILE A 43 -8.10 -3.72 -9.84
N VAL A 44 -9.38 -3.47 -9.54
CA VAL A 44 -10.50 -4.21 -10.17
C VAL A 44 -10.66 -3.86 -11.65
N LEU A 45 -10.47 -2.60 -12.01
CA LEU A 45 -10.74 -2.11 -13.37
C LEU A 45 -9.59 -2.35 -14.34
N SER A 46 -8.42 -2.80 -13.89
CA SER A 46 -7.24 -2.84 -14.76
C SER A 46 -6.39 -4.10 -14.56
N ARG A 47 -6.11 -4.79 -15.66
CA ARG A 47 -5.34 -6.05 -15.66
C ARG A 47 -3.82 -5.84 -15.63
N ASP A 48 -3.36 -4.63 -15.95
CA ASP A 48 -1.95 -4.24 -15.93
C ASP A 48 -1.35 -4.19 -14.52
N VAL A 49 -2.19 -4.18 -13.49
CA VAL A 49 -1.76 -4.08 -12.08
C VAL A 49 -1.92 -5.38 -11.31
N SER A 50 -2.16 -6.49 -12.00
CA SER A 50 -2.28 -7.81 -11.36
C SER A 50 -0.95 -8.23 -10.73
N GLY A 51 -0.93 -8.41 -9.41
CA GLY A 51 0.27 -8.80 -8.66
C GLY A 51 1.06 -7.63 -8.07
N ARG A 52 0.71 -6.39 -8.42
CA ARG A 52 1.32 -5.18 -7.83
C ARG A 52 0.84 -4.99 -6.40
N ALA A 53 1.68 -4.40 -5.54
CA ALA A 53 1.24 -3.90 -4.24
C ALA A 53 1.03 -2.39 -4.26
N PHE A 54 -0.03 -1.97 -3.57
CA PHE A 54 -0.39 -0.57 -3.43
C PHE A 54 -0.32 -0.15 -1.97
N ALA A 55 0.36 0.97 -1.70
CA ALA A 55 0.28 1.62 -0.40
C ALA A 55 -0.83 2.68 -0.42
N ILE A 56 -1.72 2.62 0.57
CA ILE A 56 -2.72 3.67 0.79
C ILE A 56 -2.06 4.77 1.63
N VAL A 57 -2.14 6.01 1.17
CA VAL A 57 -1.42 7.15 1.74
C VAL A 57 -2.33 8.38 1.86
N PRO A 58 -1.99 9.35 2.73
CA PRO A 58 -2.67 10.64 2.74
C PRO A 58 -2.62 11.32 1.36
N LYS A 59 -3.65 12.13 1.03
CA LYS A 59 -3.70 12.82 -0.27
C LYS A 59 -2.61 13.89 -0.45
N THR A 60 -1.98 14.31 0.65
CA THR A 60 -0.78 15.14 0.66
C THR A 60 0.46 14.42 0.12
N ASP A 61 0.53 13.09 0.24
CA ASP A 61 1.61 12.26 -0.32
C ASP A 61 1.37 11.89 -1.78
N ALA A 62 0.13 11.56 -2.13
CA ALA A 62 -0.29 11.27 -3.50
C ALA A 62 -1.73 11.75 -3.71
N PRO A 63 -2.04 12.57 -4.74
CA PRO A 63 -3.39 13.07 -4.95
C PRO A 63 -4.47 11.98 -5.10
N SER A 64 -4.10 10.81 -5.62
CA SER A 64 -4.94 9.61 -5.73
C SER A 64 -5.22 8.92 -4.40
N GLY A 65 -4.50 9.28 -3.32
CA GLY A 65 -4.57 8.60 -2.03
C GLY A 65 -3.91 7.23 -2.00
N TYR A 66 -3.22 6.82 -3.07
CA TYR A 66 -2.46 5.58 -3.12
C TYR A 66 -1.26 5.68 -4.05
N ILE A 67 -0.27 4.81 -3.82
CA ILE A 67 0.96 4.70 -4.62
C ILE A 67 1.12 3.22 -5.02
N ASP A 68 1.33 2.96 -6.32
CA ASP A 68 1.88 1.67 -6.78
C ASP A 68 3.31 1.57 -6.28
N LEU A 69 3.58 0.58 -5.42
CA LEU A 69 4.88 0.43 -4.81
C LEU A 69 5.92 -0.07 -5.82
N ASP A 70 5.52 -0.79 -6.87
CA ASP A 70 6.40 -1.31 -7.93
C ASP A 70 7.64 -2.08 -7.38
N VAL A 71 7.52 -2.69 -6.20
CA VAL A 71 8.59 -3.47 -5.54
C VAL A 71 8.28 -4.96 -5.41
N ASP A 72 7.01 -5.34 -5.58
CA ASP A 72 6.53 -6.72 -5.43
C ASP A 72 6.40 -7.47 -6.76
N ASP A 73 6.71 -6.77 -7.85
CA ASP A 73 6.83 -7.36 -9.17
C ASP A 73 8.11 -8.15 -9.23
N PHE A 74 7.96 -9.46 -9.10
CA PHE A 74 8.98 -10.45 -9.38
C PHE A 74 9.42 -10.35 -10.84
N ARG A 75 10.28 -9.36 -11.12
CA ARG A 75 10.85 -9.08 -12.44
C ARG A 75 11.40 -10.37 -13.04
N ASP A 76 11.32 -10.54 -14.35
CA ASP A 76 11.80 -11.76 -15.00
C ASP A 76 13.25 -12.04 -14.57
N CYS A 77 13.44 -13.14 -13.82
CA CYS A 77 14.63 -13.58 -13.05
C CYS A 77 14.54 -13.51 -11.51
N ASP A 78 13.42 -13.06 -10.94
CA ASP A 78 13.26 -13.00 -9.48
C ASP A 78 12.84 -14.36 -8.90
N LEU A 79 13.56 -14.81 -7.86
CA LEU A 79 13.43 -16.10 -7.21
C LEU A 79 11.99 -16.38 -6.77
N MET A 80 11.29 -15.32 -6.37
CA MET A 80 9.95 -15.40 -5.82
C MET A 80 8.87 -15.54 -6.92
N LYS A 81 9.11 -15.11 -8.17
CA LYS A 81 8.28 -15.50 -9.33
C LYS A 81 8.33 -17.02 -9.51
N ARG A 82 9.55 -17.53 -9.51
CA ARG A 82 9.84 -18.96 -9.71
C ARG A 82 9.21 -19.80 -8.61
N TYR A 83 9.22 -19.32 -7.37
CA TYR A 83 8.56 -19.97 -6.24
C TYR A 83 7.03 -19.94 -6.37
N ASN A 84 6.43 -18.80 -6.70
CA ASN A 84 4.98 -18.67 -6.92
C ASN A 84 4.48 -19.59 -8.04
N GLU A 85 5.20 -19.67 -9.16
CA GLU A 85 4.89 -20.58 -10.25
C GLU A 85 4.96 -22.05 -9.81
N LEU A 86 5.96 -22.40 -8.99
CA LEU A 86 6.17 -23.76 -8.49
C LEU A 86 5.05 -24.20 -7.53
N VAL A 87 4.63 -23.31 -6.63
CA VAL A 87 3.48 -23.55 -5.74
C VAL A 87 2.19 -23.70 -6.55
N ARG A 88 1.92 -22.76 -7.46
CA ARG A 88 0.71 -22.75 -8.30
C ARG A 88 0.59 -24.02 -9.15
N ASN A 89 1.70 -24.52 -9.70
CA ASN A 89 1.69 -25.68 -10.59
C ASN A 89 1.72 -27.03 -9.84
N ARG A 90 2.02 -27.06 -8.54
CA ARG A 90 2.18 -28.30 -7.75
C ARG A 90 1.05 -28.54 -6.74
N LEU A 91 0.27 -27.50 -6.40
CA LEU A 91 -0.84 -27.57 -5.46
C LEU A 91 -2.20 -27.20 -6.07
N GLY A 92 -2.24 -26.91 -7.38
CA GLY A 92 -3.45 -26.69 -8.16
C GLY A 92 -3.86 -27.92 -8.96
#